data_AF-A0A420DAI6-F1
#
_entry.id   AF-A0A420DAI6-F1
#
_cell.length_a   1.000
_cell.length_b   1.000
_cell.length_c   1.000
_cell.angle_alpha   90.00
_cell.angle_beta   90.00
_cell.angle_gamma   90.00
#
_symmetry.space_group_name_H-M   'P 1'
#
loop_
_entity.id
_entity.type
_entity.pdbx_description
1 polymer ?
#
loop_
_entity_poly.entity_id
_entity_poly.type
_entity_poly.pdbx_seq_one_letter_code
_entity_poly.pdbx_strand_id
1 'polypeptide(L)'
;MVYTSEELQIIEQAKSEGGDIWKNKILDPIKRRIKTHYRTNDSEQCCYCKRDFQDEFNMVIDIEHILPKANSLFKEYMFDIENLNISCKRCNMTIKNDRIDFIVDLKTIKPDYRISNKYFFIHPNFDNYFDHIDYEATIRNNKKLIKYIKKTEKGKYTYNYFHLDRIEIDTFDNVQGVKIQGVELNPDLPEDTKSAFKALATKL
;
A
#
# COMPACT_ATOMS: atom_id res chain seq x y z
N MET A 1 16.40 -10.74 6.84
CA MET A 1 17.39 -10.13 7.77
C MET A 1 17.36 -10.88 9.09
N VAL A 2 18.48 -10.94 9.80
CA VAL A 2 18.54 -11.47 11.17
C VAL A 2 19.20 -10.41 12.07
N TYR A 3 18.65 -10.22 13.27
CA TYR A 3 19.24 -9.30 14.24
C TYR A 3 20.55 -9.86 14.78
N THR A 4 21.51 -8.96 15.02
CA THR A 4 22.75 -9.33 15.74
C THR A 4 22.47 -9.46 17.24
N SER A 5 23.37 -10.11 17.97
CA SER A 5 23.28 -10.20 19.44
C SER A 5 23.21 -8.83 20.10
N GLU A 6 23.94 -7.85 19.58
CA GLU A 6 23.93 -6.46 20.07
C GLU A 6 22.57 -5.79 19.85
N GLU A 7 21.95 -5.97 18.69
CA GLU A 7 20.62 -5.42 18.42
C GLU A 7 19.54 -6.08 19.27
N LEU A 8 19.65 -7.38 19.52
CA LEU A 8 18.75 -8.08 20.44
C LEU A 8 18.86 -7.50 21.86
N GLN A 9 20.07 -7.20 22.34
CA GLN A 9 20.27 -6.53 23.63
C GLN A 9 19.61 -5.15 23.67
N ILE A 10 19.74 -4.35 22.60
CA ILE A 10 19.09 -3.03 22.49
C ILE A 10 17.56 -3.16 22.48
N ILE A 11 17.02 -4.17 21.78
CA ILE A 11 15.58 -4.45 21.76
C ILE A 11 15.07 -4.82 23.16
N GLU A 12 15.77 -5.71 23.87
CA GLU A 12 15.40 -6.10 25.23
C GLU A 12 15.52 -4.94 26.22
N GLN A 13 16.55 -4.10 26.07
CA GLN A 13 16.66 -2.85 26.83
C GLN A 13 15.42 -1.97 26.59
N ALA A 14 15.04 -1.71 25.33
CA ALA A 14 13.89 -0.87 25.01
C ALA A 14 12.58 -1.45 25.59
N LYS A 15 12.42 -2.77 25.59
CA LYS A 15 11.27 -3.45 26.21
C LYS A 15 11.24 -3.24 27.71
N SER A 16 12.38 -3.37 28.39
CA SER A 16 12.50 -3.21 29.84
C SER A 16 12.22 -1.78 30.32
N GLU A 17 12.58 -0.77 29.52
CA GLU A 17 12.29 0.64 29.82
C GLU A 17 10.78 0.96 29.75
N GLY A 18 10.00 0.14 29.04
CA GLY A 18 8.55 0.27 28.96
C GLY A 18 8.08 1.44 28.07
N GLY A 19 6.85 1.90 28.30
CA GLY A 19 6.23 2.97 27.50
C GLY A 19 5.90 2.58 26.05
N ASP A 20 5.98 3.54 25.12
CA ASP A 20 5.90 3.28 23.69
C ASP A 20 7.25 2.79 23.18
N ILE A 21 7.47 1.48 23.34
CA ILE A 21 8.74 0.79 23.04
C ILE A 21 9.25 1.19 21.64
N TRP A 22 8.38 1.22 20.63
CA TRP A 22 8.78 1.55 19.26
C TRP A 22 9.22 3.01 19.08
N LYS A 23 8.78 3.94 19.94
CA LYS A 23 9.26 5.33 19.91
C LYS A 23 10.56 5.54 20.68
N ASN A 24 11.09 4.50 21.34
CA ASN A 24 12.37 4.59 22.01
C ASN A 24 13.49 4.90 20.98
N LYS A 25 14.31 5.92 21.28
CA LYS A 25 15.38 6.41 20.40
C LYS A 25 16.55 5.45 20.30
N ILE A 26 16.78 4.59 21.30
CA ILE A 26 17.86 3.58 21.24
C ILE A 26 17.66 2.61 20.06
N LEU A 27 16.42 2.48 19.58
CA LEU A 27 16.06 1.65 18.44
C LEU A 27 16.29 2.32 17.08
N ASP A 28 16.65 3.60 17.01
CA ASP A 28 16.76 4.31 15.74
C ASP A 28 17.78 3.69 14.76
N PRO A 29 18.96 3.19 15.22
CA PRO A 29 19.87 2.43 14.35
C PRO A 29 19.21 1.16 13.79
N ILE A 30 18.43 0.44 14.59
CA ILE A 30 17.74 -0.79 14.21
C ILE A 30 16.65 -0.50 13.19
N LYS A 31 15.81 0.52 13.44
CA LYS A 31 14.78 0.96 12.49
C LYS A 31 15.39 1.39 11.16
N ARG A 32 16.53 2.09 11.18
CA ARG A 32 17.26 2.44 9.96
C ARG A 32 17.70 1.19 9.20
N ARG A 33 18.27 0.20 9.89
CA ARG A 33 18.68 -1.07 9.28
C ARG A 33 17.49 -1.86 8.71
N ILE A 34 16.36 -1.91 9.41
CA ILE A 34 15.12 -2.53 8.91
C ILE A 34 14.68 -1.84 7.61
N LYS A 35 14.61 -0.50 7.57
CA LYS A 35 14.30 0.22 6.33
C LYS A 35 15.28 -0.14 5.22
N THR A 36 16.58 -0.05 5.47
CA THR A 36 17.61 -0.42 4.48
C THR A 36 17.45 -1.85 3.99
N HIS A 37 17.06 -2.79 4.86
CA HIS A 37 16.85 -4.18 4.46
C HIS A 37 15.73 -4.34 3.40
N TYR A 38 14.62 -3.63 3.56
CA TYR A 38 13.51 -3.67 2.60
C TYR A 38 13.70 -2.70 1.43
N ARG A 39 14.64 -1.75 1.53
CA ARG A 39 15.05 -0.87 0.44
C ARG A 39 16.16 -1.49 -0.41
N THR A 40 15.84 -2.54 -1.15
CA THR A 40 16.77 -3.13 -2.13
C THR A 40 16.60 -2.46 -3.50
N ASN A 41 17.71 -2.11 -4.15
CA ASN A 41 17.76 -1.23 -5.34
C ASN A 41 16.79 -1.60 -6.48
N ASP A 42 16.48 -2.88 -6.69
CA ASP A 42 15.77 -3.32 -7.89
C ASP A 42 14.23 -3.38 -7.73
N SER A 43 13.68 -3.08 -6.54
CA SER A 43 12.23 -3.16 -6.31
C SER A 43 11.75 -2.32 -5.12
N GLU A 44 12.38 -1.17 -4.90
CA GLU A 44 12.02 -0.32 -3.76
C GLU A 44 10.64 0.33 -3.93
N GLN A 45 9.61 -0.31 -3.39
CA GLN A 45 8.24 0.12 -3.54
C GLN A 45 7.43 -0.09 -2.26
N CYS A 46 6.35 0.66 -2.11
CA CYS A 46 5.35 0.41 -1.08
C CYS A 46 4.85 -1.04 -1.19
N CYS A 47 4.93 -1.80 -0.11
CA CYS A 47 4.57 -3.21 -0.12
C CYS A 47 3.12 -3.48 -0.58
N TYR A 48 2.21 -2.52 -0.37
CA TYR A 48 0.79 -2.63 -0.70
C TYR A 48 0.39 -2.00 -2.04
N CYS A 49 0.78 -0.76 -2.31
CA CYS A 49 0.32 -0.05 -3.51
C CYS A 49 1.37 0.01 -4.63
N LYS A 50 2.58 -0.53 -4.41
CA LYS A 50 3.68 -0.50 -5.38
C LYS A 50 4.08 0.89 -5.86
N ARG A 51 3.73 1.94 -5.09
CA ARG A 51 4.31 3.27 -5.29
C ARG A 51 5.82 3.15 -5.15
N ASP A 52 6.52 3.67 -6.15
CA ASP A 52 7.97 3.71 -6.20
C ASP A 52 8.56 4.59 -5.09
N PHE A 53 9.67 4.14 -4.51
CA PHE A 53 10.42 4.84 -3.47
C PHE A 53 11.87 5.12 -3.87
N GLN A 54 12.24 4.91 -5.13
CA GLN A 54 13.58 5.20 -5.61
C GLN A 54 13.90 6.68 -5.36
N ASP A 55 15.03 6.91 -4.69
CA ASP A 55 15.52 8.21 -4.25
C ASP A 55 14.56 9.01 -3.32
N GLU A 56 13.53 8.37 -2.75
CA GLU A 56 12.64 9.01 -1.78
C GLU A 56 13.29 9.12 -0.38
N PHE A 57 13.01 10.22 0.31
CA PHE A 57 13.50 10.43 1.66
C PHE A 57 12.91 9.42 2.65
N ASN A 58 13.73 8.93 3.58
CA ASN A 58 13.29 8.01 4.63
C ASN A 58 12.11 8.53 5.49
N MET A 59 11.86 9.83 5.50
CA MET A 59 10.75 10.44 6.25
C MET A 59 9.37 10.13 5.64
N VAL A 60 9.28 9.87 4.33
CA VAL A 60 8.00 9.58 3.64
C VAL A 60 7.67 8.08 3.60
N ILE A 61 8.62 7.24 3.98
CA ILE A 61 8.50 5.78 4.05
C ILE A 61 8.36 5.37 5.50
N ASP A 62 7.38 4.54 5.81
CA ASP A 62 7.20 3.97 7.13
C ASP A 62 7.67 2.52 7.17
N ILE A 63 8.06 2.07 8.37
CA ILE A 63 8.15 0.65 8.65
C ILE A 63 6.74 0.18 8.96
N GLU A 64 6.21 -0.66 8.07
CA GLU A 64 4.91 -1.31 8.22
C GLU A 64 5.00 -2.39 9.28
N HIS A 65 3.99 -2.47 10.15
CA HIS A 65 3.75 -3.66 10.97
C HIS A 65 2.50 -4.34 10.44
N ILE A 66 2.67 -5.44 9.72
CA ILE A 66 1.55 -6.09 9.02
C ILE A 66 0.47 -6.47 10.02
N LEU A 67 0.84 -7.15 11.10
CA LEU A 67 0.04 -7.24 12.32
C LEU A 67 0.33 -6.04 13.22
N PRO A 68 -0.67 -5.21 13.57
CA PRO A 68 -0.45 -3.94 14.22
C PRO A 68 0.06 -4.11 15.65
N LYS A 69 1.23 -3.53 15.93
CA LYS A 69 1.88 -3.54 17.25
C LYS A 69 1.08 -2.88 18.38
N ALA A 70 0.10 -2.02 18.06
CA ALA A 70 -0.78 -1.39 19.05
C ALA A 70 -1.83 -2.37 19.58
N ASN A 71 -2.13 -3.44 18.83
CA ASN A 71 -3.01 -4.49 19.27
C ASN A 71 -2.28 -5.45 20.22
N SER A 72 -2.83 -5.66 21.41
CA SER A 72 -2.23 -6.51 22.45
C SER A 72 -2.01 -7.96 21.98
N LEU A 73 -2.84 -8.46 21.05
CA LEU A 73 -2.68 -9.79 20.47
C LEU A 73 -1.38 -9.92 19.67
N PHE A 74 -0.85 -8.83 19.11
CA PHE A 74 0.28 -8.88 18.17
C PHE A 74 1.53 -8.15 18.68
N LYS A 75 1.50 -7.65 19.92
CA LYS A 75 2.61 -6.88 20.51
C LYS A 75 3.94 -7.66 20.52
N GLU A 76 3.89 -8.99 20.66
CA GLU A 76 5.08 -9.85 20.61
C GLU A 76 5.79 -9.85 19.24
N TYR A 77 5.05 -9.59 18.15
CA TYR A 77 5.58 -9.54 16.78
C TYR A 77 6.10 -8.15 16.38
N MET A 78 6.23 -7.21 17.32
CA MET A 78 6.69 -5.83 17.05
C MET A 78 8.06 -5.77 16.38
N PHE A 79 8.96 -6.68 16.76
CA PHE A 79 10.31 -6.78 16.20
C PHE A 79 10.49 -8.07 15.40
N ASP A 80 9.41 -8.72 14.98
CA ASP A 80 9.54 -9.89 14.12
C ASP A 80 9.71 -9.42 12.68
N ILE A 81 10.87 -9.72 12.06
CA ILE A 81 11.17 -9.27 10.70
C ILE A 81 10.09 -9.71 9.72
N GLU A 82 9.50 -10.90 9.89
CA GLU A 82 8.46 -11.40 9.00
C GLU A 82 7.10 -10.71 9.18
N ASN A 83 6.93 -9.93 10.26
CA ASN A 83 5.80 -9.03 10.48
C ASN A 83 6.08 -7.58 10.02
N LEU A 84 7.29 -7.30 9.54
CA LEU A 84 7.71 -5.97 9.10
C LEU A 84 7.83 -5.89 7.57
N ASN A 85 7.66 -4.69 7.04
CA ASN A 85 8.00 -4.31 5.66
C ASN A 85 8.13 -2.78 5.56
N ILE A 86 8.23 -2.22 4.35
CA ILE A 86 8.13 -0.77 4.10
C ILE A 86 6.84 -0.43 3.35
N SER A 87 6.21 0.66 3.75
CA SER A 87 4.97 1.13 3.14
C SER A 87 4.93 2.66 3.10
N CYS A 88 4.05 3.20 2.24
CA CYS A 88 3.84 4.63 2.17
C CYS A 88 2.92 5.06 3.31
N LYS A 89 3.03 6.31 3.76
CA LYS A 89 2.17 6.85 4.83
C LYS A 89 0.67 6.68 4.56
N ARG A 90 0.24 6.79 3.30
CA ARG A 90 -1.16 6.58 2.91
C ARG A 90 -1.63 5.17 3.26
N CYS A 91 -0.90 4.15 2.84
CA CYS A 91 -1.30 2.77 3.09
C CYS A 91 -1.16 2.41 4.57
N ASN A 92 -0.05 2.80 5.22
CA ASN A 92 0.20 2.51 6.63
C ASN A 92 -0.69 3.31 7.57
N MET A 93 -0.59 4.63 7.54
CA MET A 93 -1.15 5.50 8.59
C MET A 93 -2.62 5.86 8.34
N THR A 94 -3.04 5.99 7.07
CA THR A 94 -4.39 6.44 6.74
C THR A 94 -5.35 5.27 6.54
N ILE A 95 -4.92 4.24 5.81
CA ILE A 95 -5.82 3.17 5.38
C ILE A 95 -5.75 1.96 6.31
N LYS A 96 -4.59 1.33 6.47
CA LYS A 96 -4.47 0.12 7.29
C LYS A 96 -4.52 0.48 8.78
N ASN A 97 -3.66 1.39 9.21
CA ASN A 97 -3.51 1.81 10.60
C ASN A 97 -3.46 0.58 11.54
N ASP A 98 -4.18 0.63 12.66
CA ASP A 98 -4.31 -0.47 13.62
C ASP A 98 -5.47 -1.44 13.30
N ARG A 99 -6.05 -1.38 12.10
CA ARG A 99 -7.13 -2.29 11.71
C ARG A 99 -6.65 -3.75 11.65
N ILE A 100 -7.58 -4.68 11.80
CA ILE A 100 -7.33 -6.14 11.80
C ILE A 100 -8.38 -6.91 10.98
N ASP A 101 -9.28 -6.21 10.30
CA ASP A 101 -10.36 -6.76 9.47
C ASP A 101 -9.85 -7.50 8.22
N PHE A 102 -8.56 -7.32 7.87
CA PHE A 102 -7.90 -8.09 6.82
C PHE A 102 -7.48 -9.51 7.26
N ILE A 103 -7.62 -9.86 8.54
CA ILE A 103 -7.31 -11.19 9.06
C ILE A 103 -8.54 -12.08 8.89
N VAL A 104 -8.35 -13.27 8.31
CA VAL A 104 -9.45 -14.20 8.00
C VAL A 104 -10.14 -14.69 9.27
N ASP A 105 -9.35 -15.11 10.26
CA ASP A 105 -9.86 -15.55 11.55
C ASP A 105 -8.83 -15.30 12.66
N LEU A 106 -9.20 -14.43 13.61
CA LEU A 106 -8.38 -14.06 14.76
C LEU A 106 -8.11 -15.23 15.71
N LYS A 107 -8.94 -16.28 15.71
CA LYS A 107 -8.75 -17.45 16.56
C LYS A 107 -7.65 -18.36 16.04
N THR A 108 -7.43 -18.38 14.73
CA THR A 108 -6.47 -19.25 14.06
C THR A 108 -5.23 -18.52 13.56
N ILE A 109 -5.18 -17.17 13.66
CA ILE A 109 -3.98 -16.40 13.30
C ILE A 109 -2.75 -16.85 14.08
N LYS A 110 -2.95 -17.27 15.33
CA LYS A 110 -1.95 -17.93 16.19
C LYS A 110 -2.13 -19.45 16.18
N PRO A 111 -1.06 -20.25 16.43
CA PRO A 111 0.28 -19.82 16.83
C PRO A 111 1.14 -19.27 15.69
N ASP A 112 0.81 -19.59 14.45
CA ASP A 112 1.65 -19.26 13.31
C ASP A 112 0.98 -18.28 12.34
N TYR A 113 1.36 -17.01 12.41
CA TYR A 113 0.83 -16.00 11.49
C TYR A 113 1.48 -16.07 10.09
N ARG A 114 2.49 -16.92 9.87
CA ARG A 114 3.31 -16.94 8.64
C ARG A 114 2.66 -17.65 7.45
N ILE A 115 1.33 -17.62 7.38
CA ILE A 115 0.56 -18.39 6.42
C ILE A 115 -0.28 -17.45 5.58
N SER A 116 0.00 -17.41 4.28
CA SER A 116 -0.66 -16.54 3.30
C SER A 116 -2.20 -16.56 3.42
N ASN A 117 -2.82 -17.73 3.56
CA ASN A 117 -4.28 -17.89 3.58
C ASN A 117 -4.96 -17.36 4.86
N LYS A 118 -4.21 -16.88 5.86
CA LYS A 118 -4.75 -16.24 7.06
C LYS A 118 -5.08 -14.76 6.85
N TYR A 119 -4.83 -14.24 5.65
CA TYR A 119 -5.01 -12.86 5.27
C TYR A 119 -5.86 -12.73 4.02
N PHE A 120 -6.82 -11.80 4.04
CA PHE A 120 -7.68 -11.50 2.89
C PHE A 120 -6.95 -10.68 1.82
N PHE A 121 -6.08 -9.76 2.24
CA PHE A 121 -5.20 -9.02 1.34
C PHE A 121 -3.90 -9.78 1.03
N ILE A 122 -3.20 -9.40 -0.03
CA ILE A 122 -1.88 -9.92 -0.39
C ILE A 122 -0.92 -9.59 0.76
N HIS A 123 -0.39 -10.62 1.41
CA HIS A 123 0.57 -10.50 2.48
C HIS A 123 1.94 -10.09 1.92
N PRO A 124 2.53 -8.97 2.37
CA PRO A 124 3.79 -8.45 1.83
C PRO A 124 4.97 -9.42 1.79
N ASN A 125 5.02 -10.37 2.73
CA ASN A 125 6.15 -11.29 2.91
C ASN A 125 5.84 -12.74 2.52
N PHE A 126 4.56 -13.12 2.35
CA PHE A 126 4.14 -14.52 2.18
C PHE A 126 3.35 -14.77 0.89
N ASP A 127 3.10 -13.71 0.13
CA ASP A 127 2.54 -13.81 -1.21
C ASP A 127 3.48 -13.13 -2.19
N ASN A 128 3.56 -13.70 -3.39
CA ASN A 128 4.07 -12.97 -4.53
C ASN A 128 2.97 -12.02 -5.02
N TYR A 129 3.18 -10.70 -4.84
CA TYR A 129 2.18 -9.69 -5.18
C TYR A 129 1.70 -9.79 -6.63
N PHE A 130 2.64 -10.03 -7.55
CA PHE A 130 2.36 -10.07 -8.98
C PHE A 130 1.66 -11.36 -9.41
N ASP A 131 1.46 -12.35 -8.55
CA ASP A 131 0.55 -13.46 -8.87
C ASP A 131 -0.93 -13.02 -8.72
N HIS A 132 -1.18 -11.94 -7.99
CA HIS A 132 -2.51 -11.49 -7.63
C HIS A 132 -2.95 -10.17 -8.28
N ILE A 133 -2.02 -9.24 -8.54
CA ILE A 133 -2.27 -7.95 -9.19
C ILE A 133 -1.09 -7.60 -10.10
N ASP A 134 -1.35 -7.31 -11.38
CA ASP A 134 -0.36 -6.62 -12.22
C ASP A 134 -0.43 -5.12 -11.96
N TYR A 135 0.74 -4.48 -11.88
CA TYR A 135 0.87 -3.03 -11.72
C TYR A 135 1.56 -2.45 -12.95
N GLU A 136 0.86 -1.59 -13.67
CA GLU A 136 1.36 -0.95 -14.87
C GLU A 136 1.48 0.55 -14.63
N ALA A 137 2.67 1.11 -14.84
CA ALA A 137 2.94 2.53 -14.74
C ALA A 137 3.73 3.00 -15.96
N THR A 138 3.17 3.94 -16.73
CA THR A 138 3.84 4.57 -17.87
C THR A 138 3.77 6.07 -17.74
N ILE A 139 4.91 6.75 -17.82
CA ILE A 139 4.99 8.22 -17.78
C ILE A 139 5.67 8.69 -19.06
N ARG A 140 5.01 9.59 -19.79
CA ARG A 140 5.55 10.27 -20.98
C ARG A 140 5.25 11.76 -20.86
N ASN A 141 6.28 12.54 -20.52
CA ASN A 141 6.16 13.98 -20.23
C ASN A 141 5.10 14.21 -19.13
N ASN A 142 4.04 14.96 -19.42
CA ASN A 142 2.91 15.21 -18.53
C ASN A 142 1.85 14.10 -18.55
N LYS A 143 1.97 13.10 -19.43
CA LYS A 143 1.06 11.96 -19.49
C LYS A 143 1.54 10.85 -18.56
N LYS A 144 0.60 10.25 -17.87
CA LYS A 144 0.72 9.20 -16.87
C LYS A 144 -0.41 8.20 -17.08
N LEU A 145 -0.06 6.92 -17.06
CA LEU A 145 -0.95 5.78 -16.95
C LEU A 145 -0.51 5.03 -15.71
N ILE A 146 -1.41 4.80 -14.77
CA ILE A 146 -1.20 3.95 -13.59
C ILE A 146 -2.44 3.06 -13.47
N LYS A 147 -2.26 1.75 -13.55
CA LYS A 147 -3.35 0.75 -13.49
C LYS A 147 -2.97 -0.45 -12.63
N TYR A 148 -3.98 -1.04 -12.00
CA TYR A 148 -3.89 -2.29 -11.26
C TYR A 148 -4.85 -3.32 -11.84
N ILE A 149 -4.31 -4.38 -12.44
CA ILE A 149 -5.10 -5.45 -13.05
C ILE A 149 -5.21 -6.59 -12.03
N LYS A 150 -6.39 -6.74 -11.43
CA LYS A 150 -6.67 -7.73 -10.38
C LYS A 150 -6.86 -9.11 -11.02
N LYS A 151 -6.08 -10.09 -10.59
CA LYS A 151 -6.09 -11.46 -11.15
C LYS A 151 -6.79 -12.49 -10.28
N THR A 152 -6.94 -12.22 -8.98
CA THR A 152 -7.48 -13.15 -7.99
C THR A 152 -8.38 -12.43 -6.99
N GLU A 153 -9.18 -13.17 -6.22
CA GLU A 153 -10.00 -12.58 -5.14
C GLU A 153 -9.14 -11.90 -4.07
N LYS A 154 -7.96 -12.45 -3.76
CA LYS A 154 -6.99 -11.82 -2.85
C LYS A 154 -6.49 -10.48 -3.39
N GLY A 155 -6.23 -10.42 -4.70
CA GLY A 155 -5.88 -9.20 -5.41
C GLY A 155 -7.03 -8.18 -5.40
N LYS A 156 -8.26 -8.63 -5.66
CA LYS A 156 -9.46 -7.78 -5.60
C LYS A 156 -9.69 -7.22 -4.20
N TYR A 157 -9.56 -8.04 -3.16
CA TYR A 157 -9.64 -7.58 -1.78
C TYR A 157 -8.58 -6.53 -1.49
N THR A 158 -7.32 -6.77 -1.87
CA THR A 158 -6.21 -5.82 -1.68
C THR A 158 -6.47 -4.49 -2.38
N TYR A 159 -6.92 -4.54 -3.63
CA TYR A 159 -7.27 -3.37 -4.44
C TYR A 159 -8.33 -2.51 -3.73
N ASN A 160 -9.40 -3.15 -3.24
CA ASN A 160 -10.48 -2.45 -2.52
C ASN A 160 -10.02 -1.94 -1.15
N TYR A 161 -9.32 -2.78 -0.38
CA TYR A 161 -8.87 -2.47 0.98
C TYR A 161 -7.94 -1.27 1.02
N PHE A 162 -7.02 -1.16 0.05
CA PHE A 162 -6.07 -0.04 -0.07
C PHE A 162 -6.54 1.09 -0.99
N HIS A 163 -7.80 1.04 -1.44
CA HIS A 163 -8.39 2.02 -2.36
C HIS A 163 -7.46 2.32 -3.54
N LEU A 164 -6.95 1.27 -4.20
CA LEU A 164 -5.98 1.42 -5.28
C LEU A 164 -6.61 2.12 -6.51
N ASP A 165 -7.93 2.07 -6.65
CA ASP A 165 -8.71 2.87 -7.60
C ASP A 165 -8.39 4.38 -7.51
N ARG A 166 -8.17 4.91 -6.30
CA ARG A 166 -7.93 6.34 -6.08
C ARG A 166 -6.55 6.82 -6.52
N ILE A 167 -5.66 5.90 -6.86
CA ILE A 167 -4.30 6.21 -7.34
C ILE A 167 -4.08 5.74 -8.76
N GLU A 168 -5.08 5.10 -9.38
CA GLU A 168 -5.09 4.90 -10.83
C GLU A 168 -5.19 6.26 -11.52
N ILE A 169 -4.40 6.42 -12.58
CA ILE A 169 -4.34 7.64 -13.37
C ILE A 169 -4.42 7.22 -14.82
N ASP A 170 -5.29 7.86 -15.58
CA ASP A 170 -5.30 7.73 -17.03
C ASP A 170 -5.37 9.12 -17.66
N THR A 171 -4.23 9.58 -18.14
CA THR A 171 -4.14 10.86 -18.85
C THR A 171 -3.78 10.66 -20.33
N PHE A 172 -3.65 9.41 -20.78
CA PHE A 172 -3.46 9.09 -22.19
C PHE A 172 -4.77 9.20 -22.97
N ASP A 173 -5.90 8.95 -22.31
CA ASP A 173 -7.25 9.21 -22.86
C ASP A 173 -7.48 10.67 -23.27
N ASN A 174 -6.78 11.62 -22.65
CA ASN A 174 -6.87 13.04 -23.01
C ASN A 174 -6.09 13.40 -24.29
N VAL A 175 -5.28 12.49 -24.85
CA VAL A 175 -4.40 12.81 -25.99
C VAL A 175 -4.38 11.75 -27.09
N GLN A 176 -5.07 10.63 -26.90
CA GLN A 176 -5.60 9.90 -28.05
C GLN A 176 -6.97 10.51 -28.32
N GLY A 177 -7.23 10.93 -29.56
CA GLY A 177 -8.55 11.40 -29.99
C GLY A 177 -9.58 10.28 -29.94
N VAL A 178 -9.85 9.77 -28.74
CA VAL A 178 -11.04 9.01 -28.42
C VAL A 178 -12.17 10.01 -28.58
N LYS A 179 -12.70 10.07 -29.79
CA LYS A 179 -14.09 10.45 -29.98
C LYS A 179 -14.87 9.60 -28.99
N ILE A 180 -15.37 10.23 -27.94
CA ILE A 180 -16.46 9.67 -27.15
C ILE A 180 -17.52 9.34 -28.19
N GLN A 181 -17.65 8.07 -28.57
CA GLN A 181 -18.73 7.63 -29.42
C GLN A 181 -20.00 7.83 -28.62
N GLY A 182 -20.74 8.89 -29.00
CA GLY A 182 -22.14 9.12 -28.66
C GLY A 182 -22.47 9.04 -27.17
N VAL A 183 -22.24 10.13 -26.42
CA VAL A 183 -23.19 10.45 -25.35
C VAL A 183 -24.43 10.98 -26.06
N GLU A 184 -25.40 10.12 -26.34
CA GLU A 184 -26.74 10.62 -26.64
C GLU A 184 -27.22 11.36 -25.38
N LEU A 185 -27.36 12.68 -25.51
CA LEU A 185 -27.97 13.50 -24.47
C LEU A 185 -29.36 12.94 -24.20
N ASN A 186 -29.70 12.75 -22.92
CA ASN A 186 -31.05 12.34 -22.53
C ASN A 186 -32.08 13.22 -23.27
N PRO A 187 -33.01 12.64 -24.04
CA PRO A 187 -33.98 13.39 -24.85
C PRO A 187 -34.84 14.33 -24.00
N ASP A 188 -35.03 14.03 -22.71
CA ASP A 188 -35.82 14.82 -21.76
C ASP A 188 -35.08 16.04 -21.19
N LEU A 189 -33.82 16.27 -21.57
CA LEU A 189 -33.10 17.48 -21.16
C LEU A 189 -33.75 18.74 -21.78
N PRO A 190 -33.87 19.84 -21.01
CA PRO A 190 -34.22 21.14 -21.54
C PRO A 190 -33.29 21.58 -22.69
N GLU A 191 -33.85 22.19 -23.75
CA GLU A 191 -33.12 22.54 -24.98
C GLU A 191 -32.01 23.57 -24.76
N ASP A 192 -32.16 24.45 -23.78
CA ASP A 192 -31.13 25.40 -23.35
C ASP A 192 -29.91 24.67 -22.75
N THR A 193 -30.15 23.60 -22.01
CA THR A 193 -29.12 22.75 -21.41
C THR A 193 -28.39 21.95 -22.49
N LYS A 194 -29.12 21.37 -23.45
CA LYS A 194 -28.51 20.69 -24.62
C LYS A 194 -27.65 21.65 -25.45
N SER A 195 -28.12 22.88 -25.62
CA SER A 195 -27.43 23.94 -26.36
C SER A 195 -26.13 24.37 -25.66
N ALA A 196 -26.17 24.52 -24.33
CA ALA A 196 -24.99 24.86 -23.52
C ALA A 196 -23.91 23.77 -23.59
N PHE A 197 -24.30 22.50 -23.50
CA PHE A 197 -23.36 21.37 -23.63
C PHE A 197 -22.72 21.29 -25.02
N LYS A 198 -23.49 21.49 -26.09
CA LYS A 198 -22.96 21.51 -27.47
C LYS A 198 -21.95 22.65 -27.67
N ALA A 199 -22.24 23.84 -27.14
CA ALA A 199 -21.35 25.00 -27.27
C ALA A 199 -20.00 24.80 -26.53
N LEU A 200 -20.02 24.11 -25.38
CA LEU A 200 -18.82 23.73 -24.63
C LEU A 200 -17.97 22.69 -25.38
N ALA A 201 -18.61 21.72 -26.03
CA ALA A 201 -17.92 20.68 -26.79
C ALA A 201 -17.19 21.21 -28.04
N THR A 202 -17.65 22.30 -28.65
CA THR A 202 -17.00 22.95 -29.82
C THR A 202 -15.83 23.88 -29.49
N LYS A 203 -15.53 24.12 -28.21
CA LYS A 203 -14.42 24.99 -27.76
C LYS A 203 -13.19 24.23 -27.25
N LEU A 204 -13.21 22.90 -27.30
CA LEU A 204 -12.11 21.98 -27.01
C LEU A 204 -11.52 21.47 -28.34
#